data_AF-A0A9P6ZG84-F1
#
_entry.id   AF-A0A9P6ZG84-F1
#
_cell.length_a   1.000
_cell.length_b   1.000
_cell.length_c   1.000
_cell.angle_alpha   90.00
_cell.angle_beta   90.00
_cell.angle_gamma   90.00
#
_symmetry.space_group_name_H-M   'P 1'
#
loop_
_entity.id
_entity.type
_entity.pdbx_description
1 polymer ?
#
loop_
_entity_poly.entity_id
_entity_poly.type
_entity_poly.pdbx_seq_one_letter_code
_entity_poly.pdbx_strand_id
1 'polypeptide(L)'
;MKLDGLEHFHLRTLLQAFLVFLQIALLLFSVSLCIKTWTERVMVSGFMICGTASGIVFYLWTTVVSVRFPDSPFWTPGSKPAGAIGKIFTGSTSPPDISDKSSAIRWIIETSTNPEYVEAAAAMVPLAQWSRDLDASAVYKRLRDNFGACCKNQALYVKYGKAMAHLCSQSVEIDPRLLSKFGWDYWGGRSRFIRDAFMAGRDAYRQMTQEDDASHRANVRTALRTMIVHGLDQRLSLPDSEELTWNGVLQWSHSSGEKPNREEFDWLVDYLADNVDDDHESEGDALLALSAMHGLWSSAKQPSFINALIRCMDEDKPSRVRHAALRLVSDTQGELAAITDDSMPQGVNATLMDSLSRALFTAVCPNPEANYNNECDAPFHEERDRRYISLIFSLAKYGGWRQRLIHDGHLQRCVDLVDQVNKRESHYLESYLPAFYLPAIIGRINPIGEDPTLSPALSQLIEKTWRARIYKNDDNYVDAIPALVTATKLNFQPEVWLAKEARGALEYFQEEQATLVTNGVAQATVNAALSSLEDFHEKLQSAIRLGHRNIMMS
;
A
#
# COMPACT_ATOMS: atom_id res chain seq x y z
N MET A 1 34.76 -3.17 -4.97
CA MET A 1 33.75 -2.11 -4.77
C MET A 1 34.26 -0.87 -4.01
N LYS A 2 34.81 -0.92 -2.79
CA LYS A 2 35.38 0.30 -2.16
C LYS A 2 36.67 0.82 -2.83
N LEU A 3 37.49 -0.07 -3.42
CA LEU A 3 38.69 0.33 -4.16
C LEU A 3 38.36 0.98 -5.51
N ASP A 4 37.40 0.44 -6.26
CA ASP A 4 36.99 0.98 -7.56
C ASP A 4 36.43 2.41 -7.45
N GLY A 5 35.73 2.71 -6.35
CA GLY A 5 35.23 4.05 -6.05
C GLY A 5 36.35 5.05 -5.75
N LEU A 6 37.42 4.60 -5.09
CA LEU A 6 38.58 5.45 -4.76
C LEU A 6 39.40 5.76 -6.01
N GLU A 7 39.60 4.77 -6.88
CA GLU A 7 40.34 4.89 -8.13
C GLU A 7 39.60 5.79 -9.13
N HIS A 8 38.27 5.65 -9.22
CA HIS A 8 37.43 6.52 -10.04
C HIS A 8 37.41 7.97 -9.53
N PHE A 9 37.41 8.17 -8.20
CA PHE A 9 37.49 9.50 -7.61
C PHE A 9 38.84 10.18 -7.85
N HIS A 10 39.95 9.44 -7.73
CA HIS A 10 41.30 9.98 -7.97
C HIS A 10 41.51 10.33 -9.43
N LEU A 11 41.10 9.45 -10.36
CA LEU A 11 41.22 9.70 -11.79
C LEU A 11 40.44 10.94 -12.22
N ARG A 12 39.19 11.09 -11.73
CA ARG A 12 38.37 12.27 -12.02
C ARG A 12 39.00 13.56 -11.52
N THR A 13 39.58 13.53 -10.32
CA THR A 13 40.25 14.69 -9.71
C THR A 13 41.52 15.05 -10.47
N LEU A 14 42.32 14.06 -10.87
CA LEU A 14 43.53 14.26 -11.68
C LEU A 14 43.20 14.81 -13.08
N LEU A 15 42.17 14.29 -13.75
CA LEU A 15 41.75 14.77 -15.06
C LEU A 15 41.28 16.24 -15.00
N GLN A 16 40.54 16.60 -13.94
CA GLN A 16 40.10 17.98 -13.71
C GLN A 16 41.29 18.91 -13.45
N ALA A 17 42.23 18.51 -12.59
CA ALA A 17 43.43 19.28 -12.34
C ALA A 17 44.28 19.46 -13.60
N PHE A 18 44.43 18.40 -14.40
CA PHE A 18 45.17 18.43 -15.66
C PHE A 18 44.56 19.43 -16.66
N LEU A 19 43.24 19.45 -16.82
CA LEU A 19 42.56 20.43 -17.69
C LEU A 19 42.78 21.87 -17.22
N VAL A 20 42.81 22.12 -15.91
CA VAL A 20 43.13 23.44 -15.36
C VAL A 20 44.58 23.83 -15.67
N PHE A 21 45.54 22.92 -15.44
CA PHE A 21 46.94 23.18 -15.76
C PHE A 21 47.16 23.41 -17.27
N LEU A 22 46.45 22.67 -18.13
CA LEU A 22 46.49 22.85 -19.57
C LEU A 22 45.96 24.24 -19.97
N GLN A 23 44.86 24.68 -19.38
CA GLN A 23 44.30 26.01 -19.62
C GLN A 23 45.27 27.12 -19.18
N ILE A 24 45.91 26.98 -18.01
CA ILE A 24 46.92 27.92 -17.52
C ILE A 24 48.14 27.93 -18.47
N ALA A 25 48.60 26.76 -18.91
CA ALA A 25 49.73 26.65 -19.84
C ALA A 25 49.42 27.31 -21.19
N LEU A 26 48.23 27.11 -21.75
CA LEU A 26 47.78 27.75 -22.99
C LEU A 26 47.66 29.27 -22.86
N LEU A 27 47.21 29.75 -21.70
CA LEU A 27 47.13 31.18 -21.40
C LEU A 27 48.52 31.80 -21.32
N LEU A 28 49.43 31.18 -20.56
CA LEU A 28 50.83 31.63 -20.44
C LEU A 28 51.55 31.59 -21.79
N PHE A 29 51.29 30.56 -22.60
CA PHE A 29 51.81 30.46 -23.95
C PHE A 29 51.32 31.59 -24.84
N SER A 30 50.01 31.89 -24.82
CA SER A 30 49.41 33.00 -25.56
C SER A 30 50.00 34.36 -25.13
N VAL A 31 50.18 34.57 -23.83
CA VAL A 31 50.84 35.79 -23.29
C VAL A 31 52.28 35.91 -23.78
N SER A 32 53.04 34.80 -23.73
CA SER A 32 54.43 34.78 -24.23
C SER A 32 54.51 35.07 -25.73
N LEU A 33 53.57 34.54 -26.53
CA LEU A 33 53.46 34.87 -27.96
C LEU A 33 53.13 36.34 -28.18
N CYS A 34 52.22 36.92 -27.39
CA CYS A 34 51.88 38.34 -27.48
C CYS A 34 53.11 39.22 -27.20
N ILE A 35 53.88 38.92 -26.15
CA ILE A 35 55.10 39.67 -25.79
C ILE A 35 56.14 39.59 -26.90
N LYS A 36 56.39 38.39 -27.44
CA LYS A 36 57.38 38.19 -28.51
C LYS A 36 56.96 38.87 -29.82
N THR A 37 55.69 38.73 -30.21
CA THR A 37 55.18 39.33 -31.44
C THR A 37 55.02 40.84 -31.35
N TRP A 38 54.84 41.39 -30.15
CA TRP A 38 54.79 42.85 -29.92
C TRP A 38 56.06 43.54 -30.39
N THR A 39 57.23 42.92 -30.17
CA THR A 39 58.52 43.46 -30.60
C THR A 39 58.78 43.35 -32.10
N GLU A 40 58.08 42.45 -32.81
CA GLU A 40 58.30 42.20 -34.24
C GLU A 40 57.25 42.87 -35.15
N ARG A 41 55.96 42.76 -34.80
CA ARG A 41 54.82 43.26 -35.59
C ARG A 41 53.65 43.65 -34.68
N VAL A 42 53.62 44.92 -34.27
CA VAL A 42 52.61 45.49 -33.36
C VAL A 42 51.16 45.17 -33.79
N MET A 43 50.85 45.24 -35.09
CA MET A 43 49.51 44.96 -35.60
C MET A 43 49.06 43.51 -35.34
N VAL A 44 49.94 42.54 -35.53
CA VAL A 44 49.65 41.11 -35.31
C VAL A 44 49.47 40.84 -33.82
N SER A 45 50.32 41.45 -32.98
CA SER A 45 50.20 41.33 -31.53
C SER A 45 48.87 41.91 -31.02
N GLY A 46 48.39 43.02 -31.58
CA GLY A 46 47.10 43.61 -31.23
C GLY A 46 45.91 42.63 -31.40
N PHE A 47 45.85 41.91 -32.52
CA PHE A 47 44.80 40.89 -32.73
C PHE A 47 44.91 39.72 -31.75
N MET A 48 46.13 39.26 -31.44
CA MET A 48 46.36 38.18 -30.46
C MET A 48 45.96 38.60 -29.04
N ILE A 49 46.26 39.85 -28.65
CA ILE A 49 45.89 40.42 -27.35
C ILE A 49 44.36 40.50 -27.24
N CYS A 50 43.67 41.04 -28.25
CA CYS A 50 42.20 41.13 -28.26
C CYS A 50 41.54 39.75 -28.19
N GLY A 51 42.05 38.75 -28.93
CA GLY A 51 41.53 37.38 -28.90
C GLY A 51 41.73 36.71 -27.54
N THR A 52 42.92 36.85 -26.95
CA THR A 52 43.25 36.29 -25.63
C THR A 52 42.42 36.94 -24.53
N ALA A 53 42.28 38.27 -24.55
CA ALA A 53 41.45 39.01 -23.61
C ALA A 53 39.98 38.59 -23.70
N SER A 54 39.44 38.44 -24.92
CA SER A 54 38.06 37.98 -25.14
C SER A 54 37.84 36.56 -24.60
N GLY A 55 38.79 35.65 -24.82
CA GLY A 55 38.74 34.30 -24.28
C GLY A 55 38.74 34.26 -22.75
N ILE A 56 39.58 35.09 -22.11
CA ILE A 56 39.62 35.22 -20.64
C ILE A 56 38.28 35.76 -20.11
N VAL A 57 37.75 36.82 -20.71
CA VAL A 57 36.47 37.41 -20.30
C VAL A 57 35.34 36.38 -20.45
N PHE A 58 35.30 35.65 -21.56
CA PHE A 58 34.30 34.61 -21.78
C PHE A 58 34.41 33.48 -20.75
N TYR A 59 35.62 33.03 -20.42
CA TYR A 59 35.86 31.99 -19.41
C TYR A 59 35.48 32.43 -17.99
N LEU A 60 35.82 33.67 -17.62
CA LEU A 60 35.41 34.24 -16.33
C LEU A 60 33.90 34.41 -16.28
N TRP A 61 33.27 34.86 -17.36
CA TRP A 61 31.83 34.99 -17.47
C TRP A 61 31.12 33.65 -17.29
N THR A 62 31.53 32.60 -18.02
CA THR A 62 30.93 31.26 -17.87
C THR A 62 31.14 30.71 -16.47
N THR A 63 32.31 30.92 -15.88
CA THR A 63 32.57 30.53 -14.48
C THR A 63 31.66 31.26 -13.50
N VAL A 64 31.44 32.57 -13.66
CA VAL A 64 30.52 33.36 -12.82
C VAL A 64 29.08 32.92 -13.02
N VAL A 65 28.65 32.67 -14.26
CA VAL A 65 27.32 32.16 -14.58
C VAL A 65 27.10 30.79 -13.93
N SER A 66 28.07 29.89 -14.00
CA SER A 66 27.97 28.57 -13.35
C SER A 66 28.02 28.62 -11.83
N VAL A 67 28.65 29.63 -11.23
CA VAL A 67 28.59 29.84 -9.77
C VAL A 67 27.24 30.43 -9.34
N ARG A 68 26.65 31.33 -10.14
CA ARG A 68 25.36 31.96 -9.82
C ARG A 68 24.14 31.08 -10.09
N PHE A 69 24.24 30.21 -11.09
CA PHE A 69 23.16 29.31 -11.49
C PHE A 69 23.67 27.88 -11.31
N PRO A 70 23.34 27.23 -10.18
CA PRO A 70 23.77 25.85 -9.89
C PRO A 70 23.44 24.87 -11.03
N ASP A 71 22.32 25.12 -11.72
CA ASP A 71 21.81 24.34 -12.85
C ASP A 71 22.47 24.68 -14.21
N SER A 72 23.52 25.50 -14.24
CA SER A 72 24.17 25.88 -15.48
C SER A 72 24.86 24.68 -16.16
N PRO A 73 24.64 24.40 -17.46
CA PRO A 73 25.33 23.32 -18.16
C PRO A 73 26.83 23.61 -18.39
N PHE A 74 27.30 24.82 -18.09
CA PHE A 74 28.66 25.29 -18.38
C PHE A 74 29.66 25.09 -17.22
N TRP A 75 29.56 23.98 -16.47
CA TRP A 75 30.45 23.70 -15.35
C TRP A 75 31.93 23.69 -15.77
N THR A 76 32.67 24.71 -15.34
CA THR A 76 34.13 24.76 -15.50
C THR A 76 34.82 24.11 -14.30
N PRO A 77 36.02 23.52 -14.45
CA PRO A 77 36.79 23.04 -13.30
C PRO A 77 37.05 24.12 -12.24
N GLY A 78 37.08 25.40 -12.64
CA GLY A 78 37.26 26.55 -11.76
C GLY A 78 36.02 26.96 -10.96
N SER A 79 34.81 26.55 -11.32
CA SER A 79 33.60 26.96 -10.61
C SER A 79 33.46 26.31 -9.22
N LYS A 80 33.98 25.09 -9.00
CA LYS A 80 34.01 24.44 -7.68
C LYS A 80 34.82 25.23 -6.64
N PRO A 81 36.11 25.55 -6.86
CA PRO A 81 36.88 26.34 -5.91
C PRO A 81 36.33 27.77 -5.78
N ALA A 82 35.86 28.38 -6.87
CA ALA A 82 35.23 29.71 -6.81
C ALA A 82 33.94 29.71 -5.96
N GLY A 83 33.11 28.67 -6.07
CA GLY A 83 31.92 28.48 -5.24
C GLY A 83 32.27 28.22 -3.78
N ALA A 84 33.33 27.45 -3.49
CA ALA A 84 33.81 27.23 -2.13
C ALA A 84 34.31 28.53 -1.48
N ILE A 85 35.07 29.33 -2.21
CA ILE A 85 35.52 30.67 -1.77
C ILE A 85 34.32 31.60 -1.57
N GLY A 86 33.35 31.59 -2.50
CA GLY A 86 32.11 32.35 -2.38
C GLY A 86 31.33 32.00 -1.10
N LYS A 87 31.19 30.71 -0.79
CA LYS A 87 30.52 30.23 0.44
C LYS A 87 31.23 30.65 1.72
N ILE A 88 32.57 30.71 1.71
CA ILE A 88 33.37 31.26 2.83
C ILE A 88 33.03 32.73 3.05
N PHE A 89 32.87 33.51 1.97
CA PHE A 89 32.52 34.93 2.06
C PHE A 89 31.05 35.20 2.41
N THR A 90 30.12 34.31 2.07
CA THR A 90 28.69 34.48 2.37
C THR A 90 28.25 33.84 3.69
N GLY A 91 29.14 33.13 4.40
CA GLY A 91 28.84 32.53 5.70
C GLY A 91 27.83 31.38 5.68
N SER A 92 27.44 30.88 4.50
CA SER A 92 26.46 29.79 4.38
C SER A 92 27.18 28.43 4.37
N THR A 93 27.33 27.85 5.56
CA THR A 93 27.88 26.50 5.75
C THR A 93 26.79 25.44 5.61
N SER A 94 25.92 25.54 4.60
CA SER A 94 25.02 24.43 4.28
C SER A 94 25.77 23.40 3.43
N PRO A 95 25.68 22.10 3.75
CA PRO A 95 26.19 21.04 2.90
C PRO A 95 25.64 21.21 1.46
N PRO A 96 26.39 20.77 0.42
CA PRO A 96 25.93 20.86 -0.96
C PRO A 96 24.50 20.29 -1.07
N ASP A 97 23.60 21.11 -1.60
CA ASP A 97 22.17 20.85 -1.57
C ASP A 97 21.88 19.56 -2.34
N ILE A 98 21.26 18.59 -1.67
CA ILE A 98 20.92 17.29 -2.27
C ILE A 98 19.95 17.50 -3.45
N SER A 99 19.18 18.60 -3.43
CA SER A 99 18.32 19.07 -4.51
C SER A 99 19.04 19.20 -5.85
N ASP A 100 20.32 19.60 -5.86
CA ASP A 100 21.11 19.80 -7.09
C ASP A 100 21.25 18.50 -7.90
N LYS A 101 21.28 17.34 -7.24
CA LYS A 101 21.41 16.04 -7.91
C LYS A 101 20.11 15.65 -8.62
N SER A 102 18.96 15.86 -7.99
CA SER A 102 17.66 15.57 -8.61
C SER A 102 17.41 16.43 -9.85
N SER A 103 17.79 17.71 -9.82
CA SER A 103 17.68 18.63 -10.97
C SER A 103 18.49 18.16 -12.18
N ALA A 104 19.74 17.75 -11.96
CA ALA A 104 20.60 17.22 -13.03
C ALA A 104 20.07 15.91 -13.62
N ILE A 105 19.65 14.96 -12.77
CA ILE A 105 19.07 13.68 -13.21
C ILE A 105 17.79 13.92 -14.01
N ARG A 106 16.91 14.79 -13.50
CA ARG A 106 15.70 15.24 -14.19
C ARG A 106 16.01 15.79 -15.58
N TRP A 107 16.93 16.76 -15.66
CA TRP A 107 17.29 17.39 -16.92
C TRP A 107 17.81 16.38 -17.94
N ILE A 108 18.66 15.43 -17.52
CA ILE A 108 19.18 14.38 -18.41
C ILE A 108 18.04 13.50 -18.93
N ILE A 109 17.14 13.04 -18.06
CA ILE A 109 16.01 12.19 -18.45
C ILE A 109 15.10 12.94 -19.43
N GLU A 110 14.73 14.18 -19.11
CA GLU A 110 13.79 14.98 -19.90
C GLU A 110 14.34 15.41 -21.27
N THR A 111 15.62 15.79 -21.33
CA THR A 111 16.19 16.43 -22.54
C THR A 111 17.04 15.50 -23.41
N SER A 112 17.63 14.45 -22.84
CA SER A 112 18.52 13.57 -23.61
C SER A 112 17.75 12.65 -24.56
N THR A 113 18.22 12.61 -25.80
CA THR A 113 17.80 11.62 -26.81
C THR A 113 18.71 10.38 -26.84
N ASN A 114 19.85 10.41 -26.15
CA ASN A 114 20.76 9.27 -26.08
C ASN A 114 20.26 8.26 -25.02
N PRO A 115 19.89 7.02 -25.41
CA PRO A 115 19.36 6.02 -24.49
C PRO A 115 20.35 5.62 -23.38
N GLU A 116 21.66 5.67 -23.61
CA GLU A 116 22.68 5.34 -22.60
C GLU A 116 22.70 6.37 -21.46
N TYR A 117 22.53 7.65 -21.80
CA TYR A 117 22.46 8.73 -20.80
C TYR A 117 21.17 8.67 -19.99
N VAL A 118 20.05 8.34 -20.65
CA VAL A 118 18.76 8.15 -19.97
C VAL A 118 18.81 6.93 -19.06
N GLU A 119 19.44 5.83 -19.49
CA GLU A 119 19.66 4.65 -18.65
C GLU A 119 20.50 4.97 -17.41
N ALA A 120 21.63 5.64 -17.60
CA ALA A 120 22.51 6.02 -16.50
C ALA A 120 21.78 6.94 -15.50
N ALA A 121 21.03 7.93 -16.00
CA ALA A 121 20.24 8.82 -15.16
C ALA A 121 19.11 8.07 -14.43
N ALA A 122 18.42 7.13 -15.09
CA ALA A 122 17.41 6.29 -14.45
C ALA A 122 18.00 5.44 -13.30
N ALA A 123 19.21 4.90 -13.47
CA ALA A 123 19.91 4.17 -12.42
C ALA A 123 20.30 5.06 -11.22
N MET A 124 20.41 6.38 -11.42
CA MET A 124 20.70 7.35 -10.37
C MET A 124 19.44 7.84 -9.64
N VAL A 125 18.24 7.67 -10.20
CA VAL A 125 16.98 8.13 -9.58
C VAL A 125 16.81 7.62 -8.14
N PRO A 126 17.00 6.32 -7.83
CA PRO A 126 16.88 5.82 -6.46
C PRO A 126 17.97 6.29 -5.49
N LEU A 127 19.06 6.85 -6.02
CA LEU A 127 20.20 7.35 -5.23
C LEU A 127 20.06 8.85 -4.89
N ALA A 128 19.03 9.50 -5.42
CA ALA A 128 18.74 10.91 -5.16
C ALA A 128 17.51 11.04 -4.26
N GLN A 129 17.53 12.08 -3.42
CA GLN A 129 16.36 12.55 -2.72
C GLN A 129 15.60 13.48 -3.66
N TRP A 130 14.28 13.33 -3.73
CA TRP A 130 13.42 14.13 -4.58
C TRP A 130 12.50 14.97 -3.69
N SER A 131 12.34 16.25 -4.00
CA SER A 131 11.41 17.11 -3.26
C SER A 131 9.96 16.68 -3.51
N ARG A 132 9.13 16.67 -2.45
CA ARG A 132 7.70 16.34 -2.55
C ARG A 132 6.96 17.33 -3.47
N ASP A 133 7.39 18.60 -3.48
CA ASP A 133 6.79 19.67 -4.29
C ASP A 133 7.24 19.67 -5.76
N LEU A 134 8.10 18.72 -6.15
CA LEU A 134 8.61 18.64 -7.51
C LEU A 134 7.61 17.91 -8.40
N ASP A 135 7.11 18.59 -9.44
CA ASP A 135 6.41 17.93 -10.54
C ASP A 135 7.38 17.06 -11.34
N ALA A 136 7.31 15.75 -11.12
CA ALA A 136 8.09 14.72 -11.79
C ALA A 136 7.34 14.09 -12.97
N SER A 137 6.20 14.63 -13.42
CA SER A 137 5.36 14.05 -14.46
C SER A 137 6.12 13.84 -15.78
N ALA A 138 6.95 14.79 -16.19
CA ALA A 138 7.74 14.68 -17.42
C ALA A 138 8.82 13.59 -17.32
N VAL A 139 9.56 13.55 -16.20
CA VAL A 139 10.54 12.49 -15.88
C VAL A 139 9.85 11.12 -15.87
N TYR A 140 8.75 11.00 -15.13
CA TYR A 140 7.99 9.76 -14.99
C TYR A 140 7.45 9.26 -16.32
N LYS A 141 6.86 10.14 -17.13
CA LYS A 141 6.40 9.82 -18.49
C LYS A 141 7.54 9.26 -19.34
N ARG A 142 8.71 9.91 -19.32
CA ARG A 142 9.87 9.46 -20.09
C ARG A 142 10.41 8.12 -19.60
N LEU A 143 10.48 7.90 -18.29
CA LEU A 143 10.86 6.61 -17.71
C LEU A 143 9.89 5.51 -18.13
N ARG A 144 8.57 5.79 -18.09
CA ARG A 144 7.51 4.85 -18.50
C ARG A 144 7.60 4.50 -19.99
N ASP A 145 7.83 5.48 -20.85
CA ASP A 145 7.96 5.25 -22.29
C ASP A 145 9.18 4.35 -22.59
N ASN A 146 10.31 4.61 -21.93
CA ASN A 146 11.51 3.75 -22.04
C ASN A 146 11.30 2.37 -21.43
N PHE A 147 10.60 2.27 -20.31
CA PHE A 147 10.23 1.01 -19.66
C PHE A 147 9.43 0.11 -20.62
N GLY A 148 8.42 0.67 -21.31
CA GLY A 148 7.64 -0.05 -22.32
C GLY A 148 8.48 -0.51 -23.52
N ALA A 149 9.42 0.33 -23.98
CA ALA A 149 10.33 -0.01 -25.06
C ALA A 149 11.34 -1.12 -24.68
N CYS A 150 11.69 -1.23 -23.39
CA CYS A 150 12.66 -2.19 -22.86
C CYS A 150 12.06 -3.55 -22.48
N CYS A 151 10.82 -3.86 -22.88
CA CYS A 151 10.15 -5.11 -22.51
C CYS A 151 10.91 -6.39 -22.91
N LYS A 152 11.89 -6.33 -23.82
CA LYS A 152 12.75 -7.46 -24.20
C LYS A 152 14.08 -7.52 -23.45
N ASN A 153 14.46 -6.46 -22.74
CA ASN A 153 15.71 -6.36 -21.99
C ASN A 153 15.41 -6.28 -20.49
N GLN A 154 15.47 -7.43 -19.82
CA GLN A 154 15.12 -7.56 -18.41
C GLN A 154 15.91 -6.62 -17.49
N ALA A 155 17.19 -6.39 -17.77
CA ALA A 155 18.03 -5.53 -16.92
C ALA A 155 17.60 -4.06 -16.99
N LEU A 156 17.32 -3.55 -18.20
CA LEU A 156 16.82 -2.19 -18.39
C LEU A 156 15.40 -2.03 -17.83
N TYR A 157 14.54 -3.03 -18.07
CA TYR A 157 13.18 -3.07 -17.54
C TYR A 157 13.19 -2.90 -16.01
N VAL A 158 14.05 -3.64 -15.30
CA VAL A 158 14.20 -3.52 -13.84
C VAL A 158 14.72 -2.15 -13.43
N LYS A 159 15.70 -1.58 -14.13
CA LYS A 159 16.25 -0.24 -13.80
C LYS A 159 15.18 0.85 -13.89
N TYR A 160 14.44 0.92 -15.02
CA TYR A 160 13.38 1.91 -15.19
C TYR A 160 12.23 1.69 -14.21
N GLY A 161 11.84 0.43 -13.95
CA GLY A 161 10.83 0.09 -12.96
C GLY A 161 11.18 0.58 -11.55
N LYS A 162 12.43 0.36 -11.11
CA LYS A 162 12.93 0.87 -9.81
C LYS A 162 12.93 2.40 -9.76
N ALA A 163 13.34 3.06 -10.83
CA ALA A 163 13.34 4.52 -10.91
C ALA A 163 11.91 5.09 -10.77
N MET A 164 10.95 4.52 -11.48
CA MET A 164 9.53 4.92 -11.39
C MET A 164 8.97 4.66 -9.99
N ALA A 165 9.23 3.49 -9.42
CA ALA A 165 8.75 3.14 -8.08
C ALA A 165 9.34 4.08 -7.00
N HIS A 166 10.62 4.44 -7.13
CA HIS A 166 11.27 5.39 -6.22
C HIS A 166 10.60 6.76 -6.26
N LEU A 167 10.31 7.30 -7.45
CA LEU A 167 9.59 8.58 -7.58
C LEU A 167 8.24 8.52 -6.85
N CYS A 168 7.44 7.46 -7.08
CA CYS A 168 6.18 7.28 -6.38
C CYS A 168 6.36 7.15 -4.86
N SER A 169 7.39 6.43 -4.39
CA SER A 169 7.66 6.22 -2.96
C SER A 169 8.03 7.50 -2.22
N GLN A 170 8.65 8.46 -2.93
CA GLN A 170 9.00 9.78 -2.39
C GLN A 170 7.79 10.73 -2.37
N SER A 171 6.61 10.28 -2.83
CA SER A 171 5.38 11.08 -2.92
C SER A 171 5.57 12.40 -3.68
N VAL A 172 6.40 12.40 -4.73
CA VAL A 172 6.55 13.55 -5.64
C VAL A 172 5.28 13.73 -6.47
N GLU A 173 5.00 14.95 -6.92
CA GLU A 173 3.85 15.22 -7.77
C GLU A 173 3.99 14.52 -9.15
N ILE A 174 3.03 13.67 -9.50
CA ILE A 174 2.96 12.95 -10.78
C ILE A 174 1.52 13.02 -11.27
N ASP A 175 1.31 13.41 -12.54
CA ASP A 175 0.00 13.38 -13.19
C ASP A 175 -0.65 11.98 -13.01
N PRO A 176 -1.80 11.88 -12.32
CA PRO A 176 -2.48 10.61 -12.07
C PRO A 176 -2.79 9.81 -13.34
N ARG A 177 -2.93 10.46 -14.49
CA ARG A 177 -3.13 9.80 -15.79
C ARG A 177 -1.90 8.98 -16.21
N LEU A 178 -0.71 9.35 -15.73
CA LEU A 178 0.52 8.61 -15.98
C LEU A 178 0.63 7.34 -15.13
N LEU A 179 -0.03 7.32 -13.96
CA LEU A 179 -0.17 6.15 -13.07
C LEU A 179 -1.27 5.18 -13.54
N SER A 180 -1.83 5.36 -14.73
CA SER A 180 -2.82 4.43 -15.32
C SER A 180 -2.20 3.08 -15.68
N LYS A 181 -3.03 2.10 -16.06
CA LYS A 181 -2.66 0.69 -16.24
C LYS A 181 -1.50 0.47 -17.22
N PHE A 182 -0.53 -0.36 -16.84
CA PHE A 182 0.52 -0.88 -17.73
C PHE A 182 0.92 -2.32 -17.36
N GLY A 183 1.34 -3.10 -18.36
CA GLY A 183 1.63 -4.53 -18.21
C GLY A 183 2.93 -4.80 -17.45
N TRP A 184 2.83 -5.03 -16.14
CA TRP A 184 3.94 -5.50 -15.29
C TRP A 184 4.26 -7.00 -15.46
N ASP A 185 3.36 -7.74 -16.11
CA ASP A 185 3.34 -9.21 -16.06
C ASP A 185 4.39 -9.88 -16.94
N TYR A 186 5.01 -9.15 -17.88
CA TYR A 186 5.90 -9.75 -18.88
C TYR A 186 7.14 -10.46 -18.30
N TRP A 187 7.50 -10.27 -17.01
CA TRP A 187 8.71 -10.87 -16.40
C TRP A 187 8.56 -11.27 -14.92
N GLY A 188 7.34 -11.58 -14.45
CA GLY A 188 7.10 -11.78 -13.01
C GLY A 188 7.47 -10.55 -12.18
N GLY A 189 7.47 -9.37 -12.83
CA GLY A 189 8.20 -8.18 -12.38
C GLY A 189 7.74 -7.70 -11.02
N ARG A 190 6.43 -7.61 -10.82
CA ARG A 190 5.82 -7.11 -9.58
C ARG A 190 6.27 -7.88 -8.34
N SER A 191 6.10 -9.22 -8.34
CA SER A 191 6.52 -10.10 -7.25
C SER A 191 8.01 -9.93 -6.93
N ARG A 192 8.85 -9.80 -7.97
CA ARG A 192 10.28 -9.52 -7.81
C ARG A 192 10.55 -8.17 -7.14
N PHE A 193 9.88 -7.09 -7.53
CA PHE A 193 10.10 -5.77 -6.91
C PHE A 193 9.63 -5.75 -5.45
N ILE A 194 8.45 -6.32 -5.17
CA ILE A 194 7.92 -6.45 -3.80
C ILE A 194 8.90 -7.23 -2.93
N ARG A 195 9.39 -8.38 -3.41
CA ARG A 195 10.40 -9.18 -2.70
C ARG A 195 11.70 -8.41 -2.49
N ASP A 196 12.27 -7.82 -3.54
CA ASP A 196 13.56 -7.12 -3.44
C ASP A 196 13.45 -5.94 -2.44
N ALA A 197 12.32 -5.24 -2.41
CA ALA A 197 12.04 -4.18 -1.45
C ALA A 197 11.84 -4.72 -0.01
N PHE A 198 11.09 -5.82 0.16
CA PHE A 198 10.92 -6.49 1.45
C PHE A 198 12.28 -6.91 2.06
N MET A 199 13.14 -7.52 1.24
CA MET A 199 14.47 -7.96 1.67
C MET A 199 15.37 -6.78 2.06
N ALA A 200 15.31 -5.68 1.30
CA ALA A 200 16.02 -4.45 1.65
C ALA A 200 15.53 -3.86 2.98
N GLY A 201 14.22 -3.87 3.24
CA GLY A 201 13.64 -3.42 4.50
C GLY A 201 14.11 -4.26 5.69
N ARG A 202 14.11 -5.59 5.54
CA ARG A 202 14.60 -6.52 6.56
C ARG A 202 16.07 -6.30 6.89
N ASP A 203 16.91 -6.16 5.87
CA ASP A 203 18.36 -5.95 6.07
C ASP A 203 18.64 -4.57 6.69
N ALA A 204 17.89 -3.53 6.30
CA ALA A 204 17.97 -2.21 6.93
C ALA A 204 17.53 -2.25 8.40
N TYR A 205 16.45 -2.97 8.73
CA TYR A 205 16.00 -3.13 10.12
C TYR A 205 17.02 -3.88 10.98
N ARG A 206 17.68 -4.91 10.43
CA ARG A 206 18.77 -5.61 11.11
C ARG A 206 19.95 -4.67 11.40
N GLN A 207 20.28 -3.76 10.48
CA GLN A 207 21.35 -2.78 10.70
C GLN A 207 20.92 -1.73 11.74
N MET A 208 19.67 -1.29 11.69
CA MET A 208 19.08 -0.36 12.66
C MET A 208 19.20 -0.89 14.10
N THR A 209 18.87 -2.17 14.32
CA THR A 209 18.94 -2.78 15.66
C THR A 209 20.37 -3.02 16.15
N GLN A 210 21.38 -2.99 15.27
CA GLN A 210 22.79 -3.18 15.62
C GLN A 210 23.54 -1.87 15.85
N GLU A 211 23.25 -0.84 15.05
CA GLU A 211 24.06 0.39 14.98
C GLU A 211 23.36 1.63 15.56
N ASP A 212 22.06 1.55 15.91
CA ASP A 212 21.23 2.67 16.41
C ASP A 212 21.38 3.96 15.58
N ASP A 213 21.44 3.80 14.26
CA ASP A 213 21.57 4.91 13.31
C ASP A 213 20.20 5.26 12.69
N ALA A 214 19.80 6.52 12.84
CA ALA A 214 18.59 7.07 12.22
C ALA A 214 18.56 6.91 10.69
N SER A 215 19.72 6.79 10.04
CA SER A 215 19.81 6.55 8.59
C SER A 215 19.19 5.20 8.19
N HIS A 216 19.36 4.16 9.03
CA HIS A 216 18.80 2.83 8.78
C HIS A 216 17.28 2.82 8.87
N ARG A 217 16.70 3.65 9.75
CA ARG A 217 15.24 3.82 9.83
C ARG A 217 14.68 4.43 8.55
N ALA A 218 15.32 5.45 8.00
CA ALA A 218 14.93 6.04 6.71
C ALA A 218 15.03 5.00 5.56
N ASN A 219 16.00 4.09 5.63
CA ASN A 219 16.13 2.98 4.68
C ASN A 219 14.99 1.98 4.82
N VAL A 220 14.59 1.62 6.05
CA VAL A 220 13.40 0.76 6.30
C VAL A 220 12.15 1.40 5.71
N ARG A 221 11.89 2.68 6.03
CA ARG A 221 10.75 3.45 5.48
C ARG A 221 10.75 3.43 3.95
N THR A 222 11.89 3.73 3.34
CA THR A 222 12.02 3.78 1.87
C THR A 222 11.74 2.42 1.24
N ALA A 223 12.25 1.34 1.84
CA ALA A 223 12.03 -0.01 1.38
C ALA A 223 10.55 -0.44 1.50
N LEU A 224 9.92 -0.16 2.64
CA LEU A 224 8.50 -0.41 2.87
C LEU A 224 7.63 0.37 1.87
N ARG A 225 7.86 1.68 1.72
CA ARG A 225 7.13 2.50 0.73
C ARG A 225 7.29 1.95 -0.68
N THR A 226 8.52 1.58 -1.07
CA THR A 226 8.77 0.98 -2.38
C THR A 226 7.96 -0.30 -2.58
N MET A 227 7.86 -1.15 -1.56
CA MET A 227 7.02 -2.34 -1.59
C MET A 227 5.53 -1.98 -1.82
N ILE A 228 5.01 -1.00 -1.07
CA ILE A 228 3.61 -0.58 -1.15
C ILE A 228 3.25 0.01 -2.51
N VAL A 229 4.14 0.76 -3.15
CA VAL A 229 3.90 1.34 -4.49
C VAL A 229 3.56 0.27 -5.55
N HIS A 230 4.08 -0.95 -5.38
CA HIS A 230 3.78 -2.11 -6.24
C HIS A 230 2.52 -2.88 -5.83
N GLY A 231 1.75 -2.36 -4.87
CA GLY A 231 0.59 -3.03 -4.29
C GLY A 231 -0.62 -3.11 -5.21
N LEU A 232 -0.71 -2.41 -6.34
CA LEU A 232 -1.79 -2.59 -7.31
C LEU A 232 -1.34 -3.41 -8.52
N ASP A 233 -2.19 -4.31 -8.99
CA ASP A 233 -1.82 -5.34 -9.97
C ASP A 233 -1.38 -4.76 -11.32
N GLN A 234 -2.03 -3.69 -11.75
CA GLN A 234 -1.87 -3.18 -13.11
C GLN A 234 -1.16 -1.82 -13.16
N ARG A 235 -0.69 -1.28 -12.02
CA ARG A 235 -0.09 0.06 -11.98
C ARG A 235 0.73 0.31 -10.71
N LEU A 236 1.66 1.26 -10.80
CA LEU A 236 2.21 1.88 -9.59
C LEU A 236 1.18 2.82 -8.99
N SER A 237 1.27 2.99 -7.69
CA SER A 237 0.36 3.84 -6.92
C SER A 237 1.15 4.68 -5.92
N LEU A 238 0.59 5.81 -5.53
CA LEU A 238 1.16 6.61 -4.46
C LEU A 238 0.96 5.84 -3.14
N PRO A 239 1.97 5.72 -2.27
CA PRO A 239 1.92 4.87 -1.08
C PRO A 239 0.78 5.24 -0.11
N ASP A 240 0.34 6.50 -0.16
CA ASP A 240 -0.71 7.06 0.69
C ASP A 240 -2.12 6.94 0.06
N SER A 241 -2.25 6.25 -1.08
CA SER A 241 -3.56 6.01 -1.72
C SER A 241 -4.44 5.08 -0.88
N GLU A 242 -5.67 5.48 -0.64
CA GLU A 242 -6.65 4.63 0.06
C GLU A 242 -6.96 3.33 -0.71
N GLU A 243 -6.92 3.37 -2.04
CA GLU A 243 -7.13 2.18 -2.87
C GLU A 243 -6.08 1.10 -2.56
N LEU A 244 -4.83 1.49 -2.28
CA LEU A 244 -3.80 0.54 -1.84
C LEU A 244 -4.12 -0.08 -0.48
N THR A 245 -4.72 0.70 0.42
CA THR A 245 -5.10 0.22 1.74
C THR A 245 -6.13 -0.88 1.65
N TRP A 246 -7.08 -0.86 0.70
CA TRP A 246 -8.14 -1.87 0.65
C TRP A 246 -7.99 -2.93 -0.44
N ASN A 247 -7.38 -2.55 -1.57
CA ASN A 247 -7.25 -3.36 -2.78
C ASN A 247 -5.80 -3.74 -3.11
N GLY A 248 -4.85 -3.35 -2.26
CA GLY A 248 -3.46 -3.75 -2.42
C GLY A 248 -3.31 -5.27 -2.41
N VAL A 249 -2.46 -5.83 -3.26
CA VAL A 249 -2.08 -7.24 -3.28
C VAL A 249 -0.56 -7.30 -3.15
N LEU A 250 -0.07 -7.54 -1.94
CA LEU A 250 1.37 -7.46 -1.67
C LEU A 250 2.05 -8.84 -1.66
N GLN A 251 1.35 -9.85 -2.20
CA GLN A 251 1.89 -11.20 -2.33
C GLN A 251 3.11 -11.22 -3.24
N TRP A 252 4.13 -11.96 -2.81
CA TRP A 252 5.32 -12.20 -3.58
C TRP A 252 5.77 -13.66 -3.42
N SER A 253 6.69 -14.08 -4.27
CA SER A 253 7.28 -15.42 -4.24
C SER A 253 8.79 -15.34 -4.35
N HIS A 254 9.45 -16.30 -3.73
CA HIS A 254 10.87 -16.51 -3.90
C HIS A 254 11.23 -16.74 -5.37
N SER A 255 12.51 -16.61 -5.72
CA SER A 255 12.98 -16.97 -7.07
C SER A 255 12.70 -18.45 -7.41
N SER A 256 12.52 -19.31 -6.40
CA SER A 256 12.09 -20.70 -6.53
C SER A 256 10.61 -20.88 -6.89
N GLY A 257 9.80 -19.82 -6.80
CA GLY A 257 8.34 -19.87 -6.91
C GLY A 257 7.63 -20.20 -5.58
N GLU A 258 8.38 -20.47 -4.52
CA GLU A 258 7.80 -20.74 -3.20
C GLU A 258 7.25 -19.46 -2.57
N LYS A 259 6.15 -19.59 -1.81
CA LYS A 259 5.64 -18.48 -0.98
C LYS A 259 6.60 -18.25 0.19
N PRO A 260 6.77 -17.00 0.65
CA PRO A 260 7.53 -16.73 1.85
C PRO A 260 6.94 -17.47 3.05
N ASN A 261 7.82 -17.93 3.94
CA ASN A 261 7.37 -18.55 5.19
C ASN A 261 6.94 -17.47 6.21
N ARG A 262 6.33 -17.88 7.32
CA ARG A 262 5.79 -16.95 8.34
C ARG A 262 6.93 -16.23 9.07
N GLU A 263 8.01 -16.95 9.35
CA GLU A 263 9.19 -16.46 10.08
C GLU A 263 9.90 -15.33 9.32
N GLU A 264 9.79 -15.29 7.99
CA GLU A 264 10.33 -14.22 7.17
C GLU A 264 9.67 -12.87 7.43
N PHE A 265 8.46 -12.84 8.00
CA PHE A 265 7.72 -11.63 8.37
C PHE A 265 7.91 -11.22 9.83
N ASP A 266 8.55 -12.03 10.67
CA ASP A 266 8.69 -11.75 12.11
C ASP A 266 9.39 -10.41 12.38
N TRP A 267 10.30 -9.99 11.49
CA TRP A 267 10.98 -8.69 11.61
C TRP A 267 10.02 -7.50 11.48
N LEU A 268 8.90 -7.63 10.75
CA LEU A 268 7.89 -6.58 10.67
C LEU A 268 7.10 -6.47 11.97
N VAL A 269 6.86 -7.61 12.63
CA VAL A 269 6.23 -7.63 13.96
C VAL A 269 7.15 -6.98 14.98
N ASP A 270 8.43 -7.32 14.96
CA ASP A 270 9.43 -6.71 15.82
C ASP A 270 9.58 -5.22 15.51
N TYR A 271 9.62 -4.84 14.23
CA TYR A 271 9.61 -3.44 13.82
C TYR A 271 8.39 -2.68 14.37
N LEU A 272 7.17 -3.23 14.27
CA LEU A 272 5.97 -2.59 14.81
C LEU A 272 5.92 -2.57 16.35
N ALA A 273 6.57 -3.53 17.02
CA ALA A 273 6.65 -3.58 18.48
C ALA A 273 7.69 -2.60 19.03
N ASP A 274 8.83 -2.47 18.34
CA ASP A 274 9.93 -1.57 18.72
C ASP A 274 9.65 -0.11 18.32
N ASN A 275 8.80 0.11 17.31
CA ASN A 275 8.51 1.46 16.85
C ASN A 275 7.57 2.16 17.82
N VAL A 276 8.17 2.93 18.74
CA VAL A 276 7.50 3.80 19.71
C VAL A 276 7.34 5.24 19.16
N ASP A 277 7.88 5.52 17.98
CA ASP A 277 7.95 6.87 17.41
C ASP A 277 6.76 7.22 16.50
N ASP A 278 6.50 8.51 16.32
CA ASP A 278 5.39 9.10 15.52
C ASP A 278 5.51 8.87 13.99
N ASP A 279 6.20 7.82 13.54
CA ASP A 279 6.36 7.46 12.13
C ASP A 279 5.18 6.66 11.58
N HIS A 280 4.00 7.28 11.59
CA HIS A 280 2.76 6.65 11.13
C HIS A 280 2.78 6.23 9.65
N GLU A 281 3.60 6.88 8.82
CA GLU A 281 3.79 6.50 7.41
C GLU A 281 4.36 5.06 7.34
N SER A 282 5.46 4.80 8.03
CA SER A 282 6.13 3.50 8.03
C SER A 282 5.34 2.43 8.77
N GLU A 283 4.61 2.79 9.83
CA GLU A 283 3.71 1.87 10.54
C GLU A 283 2.61 1.36 9.60
N GLY A 284 1.94 2.26 8.87
CA GLY A 284 0.93 1.89 7.88
C GLY A 284 1.52 1.01 6.78
N ASP A 285 2.72 1.32 6.28
CA ASP A 285 3.39 0.50 5.26
C ASP A 285 3.75 -0.89 5.79
N ALA A 286 4.24 -0.99 7.03
CA ALA A 286 4.58 -2.27 7.65
C ALA A 286 3.34 -3.16 7.86
N LEU A 287 2.21 -2.58 8.28
CA LEU A 287 0.94 -3.29 8.42
C LEU A 287 0.42 -3.81 7.06
N LEU A 288 0.50 -2.99 6.00
CA LEU A 288 0.14 -3.42 4.65
C LEU A 288 1.09 -4.50 4.13
N ALA A 289 2.39 -4.38 4.38
CA ALA A 289 3.37 -5.40 4.03
C ALA A 289 3.09 -6.74 4.74
N LEU A 290 2.71 -6.72 6.03
CA LEU A 290 2.29 -7.89 6.78
C LEU A 290 1.03 -8.55 6.21
N SER A 291 0.12 -7.77 5.59
CA SER A 291 -1.10 -8.29 4.96
C SER A 291 -0.79 -9.24 3.78
N ALA A 292 0.42 -9.17 3.19
CA ALA A 292 0.88 -10.10 2.17
C ALA A 292 0.97 -11.58 2.64
N MET A 293 1.11 -11.81 3.95
CA MET A 293 1.32 -13.15 4.53
C MET A 293 0.07 -14.04 4.46
N HIS A 294 -1.14 -13.45 4.45
CA HIS A 294 -2.42 -14.17 4.50
C HIS A 294 -2.49 -15.30 5.57
N GLY A 295 -1.95 -15.04 6.77
CA GLY A 295 -1.99 -16.01 7.88
C GLY A 295 -1.41 -15.44 9.18
N LEU A 296 -1.35 -16.25 10.25
CA LEU A 296 -0.68 -15.85 11.49
C LEU A 296 0.84 -15.96 11.32
N TRP A 297 1.51 -15.00 11.93
CA TRP A 297 2.92 -14.92 12.28
C TRP A 297 3.39 -16.15 13.09
N SER A 298 4.69 -16.25 13.37
CA SER A 298 5.21 -17.34 14.19
C SER A 298 4.56 -17.33 15.58
N SER A 299 4.27 -18.51 16.15
CA SER A 299 3.58 -18.61 17.46
C SER A 299 4.27 -17.82 18.57
N ALA A 300 5.59 -17.66 18.48
CA ALA A 300 6.41 -16.89 19.42
C ALA A 300 6.14 -15.37 19.34
N LYS A 301 5.73 -14.83 18.19
CA LYS A 301 5.48 -13.40 17.98
C LYS A 301 4.03 -12.97 18.21
N GLN A 302 3.17 -13.91 18.59
CA GLN A 302 1.74 -13.67 18.66
C GLN A 302 1.27 -12.65 19.67
N PRO A 303 1.78 -12.64 20.91
CA PRO A 303 1.44 -11.59 21.85
C PRO A 303 1.89 -10.21 21.35
N SER A 304 3.12 -10.10 20.82
CA SER A 304 3.67 -8.84 20.30
C SER A 304 2.85 -8.30 19.13
N PHE A 305 2.45 -9.18 18.22
CA PHE A 305 1.60 -8.81 17.10
C PHE A 305 0.24 -8.27 17.53
N ILE A 306 -0.45 -8.97 18.44
CA ILE A 306 -1.78 -8.52 18.90
C ILE A 306 -1.66 -7.17 19.64
N ASN A 307 -0.61 -6.98 20.45
CA ASN A 307 -0.34 -5.69 21.09
C ASN A 307 -0.09 -4.58 20.06
N ALA A 308 0.70 -4.86 19.02
CA ALA A 308 0.95 -3.90 17.95
C ALA A 308 -0.35 -3.53 17.21
N LEU A 309 -1.21 -4.50 16.90
CA LEU A 309 -2.52 -4.22 16.30
C LEU A 309 -3.40 -3.33 17.17
N ILE A 310 -3.52 -3.66 18.47
CA ILE A 310 -4.31 -2.86 19.42
C ILE A 310 -3.83 -1.41 19.39
N ARG A 311 -2.51 -1.20 19.49
CA ARG A 311 -1.87 0.11 19.43
C ARG A 311 -2.10 0.83 18.10
N CYS A 312 -2.06 0.12 16.97
CA CYS A 312 -2.26 0.69 15.64
C CYS A 312 -3.73 1.03 15.32
N MET A 313 -4.68 0.44 16.06
CA MET A 313 -6.12 0.70 15.92
C MET A 313 -6.67 1.69 16.95
N ASP A 314 -5.81 2.24 17.81
CA ASP A 314 -6.16 3.21 18.83
C ASP A 314 -6.72 4.51 18.22
N GLU A 315 -7.52 5.25 18.98
CA GLU A 315 -8.27 6.42 18.52
C GLU A 315 -7.36 7.58 18.07
N ASP A 316 -6.16 7.67 18.65
CA ASP A 316 -5.15 8.69 18.36
C ASP A 316 -4.38 8.44 17.05
N LYS A 317 -4.48 7.22 16.49
CA LYS A 317 -3.76 6.86 15.27
C LYS A 317 -4.41 7.44 14.03
N PRO A 318 -3.61 7.86 13.03
CA PRO A 318 -4.14 8.29 11.74
C PRO A 318 -4.99 7.21 11.08
N SER A 319 -6.04 7.62 10.34
CA SER A 319 -6.97 6.70 9.67
C SER A 319 -6.25 5.63 8.83
N ARG A 320 -5.19 6.02 8.11
CA ARG A 320 -4.35 5.11 7.32
C ARG A 320 -3.79 3.94 8.14
N VAL A 321 -3.26 4.21 9.34
CA VAL A 321 -2.68 3.18 10.22
C VAL A 321 -3.78 2.27 10.75
N ARG A 322 -4.90 2.84 11.23
CA ARG A 322 -6.05 2.06 11.71
C ARG A 322 -6.64 1.18 10.63
N HIS A 323 -6.79 1.71 9.42
CA HIS A 323 -7.35 1.01 8.26
C HIS A 323 -6.41 -0.10 7.77
N ALA A 324 -5.10 0.15 7.72
CA ALA A 324 -4.11 -0.88 7.41
C ALA A 324 -4.12 -2.01 8.44
N ALA A 325 -4.23 -1.69 9.73
CA ALA A 325 -4.36 -2.67 10.81
C ALA A 325 -5.68 -3.47 10.70
N LEU A 326 -6.81 -2.80 10.47
CA LEU A 326 -8.11 -3.46 10.29
C LEU A 326 -8.08 -4.42 9.08
N ARG A 327 -7.50 -3.98 7.97
CA ARG A 327 -7.30 -4.85 6.80
C ARG A 327 -6.46 -6.07 7.18
N LEU A 328 -5.32 -5.87 7.84
CA LEU A 328 -4.43 -6.95 8.24
C LEU A 328 -5.16 -7.98 9.11
N VAL A 329 -6.00 -7.51 10.05
CA VAL A 329 -6.84 -8.40 10.86
C VAL A 329 -7.88 -9.14 10.01
N SER A 330 -8.53 -8.45 9.07
CA SER A 330 -9.49 -9.08 8.15
C SER A 330 -8.84 -10.14 7.27
N ASP A 331 -7.64 -9.89 6.73
CA ASP A 331 -6.89 -10.84 5.92
C ASP A 331 -6.42 -12.07 6.73
N THR A 332 -6.37 -11.97 8.07
CA THR A 332 -5.98 -13.03 9.01
C THR A 332 -7.15 -13.60 9.82
N GLN A 333 -8.39 -13.24 9.48
CA GLN A 333 -9.59 -13.51 10.28
C GLN A 333 -9.81 -14.99 10.61
N GLY A 334 -9.48 -15.91 9.70
CA GLY A 334 -9.70 -17.34 9.91
C GLY A 334 -8.88 -17.90 11.07
N GLU A 335 -7.63 -17.46 11.16
CA GLU A 335 -6.73 -17.89 12.22
C GLU A 335 -6.96 -17.10 13.52
N LEU A 336 -7.30 -15.82 13.45
CA LEU A 336 -7.72 -15.04 14.61
C LEU A 336 -8.98 -15.63 15.27
N ALA A 337 -9.97 -16.02 14.46
CA ALA A 337 -11.19 -16.63 14.96
C ALA A 337 -10.95 -17.98 15.64
N ALA A 338 -9.90 -18.71 15.24
CA ALA A 338 -9.50 -19.97 15.85
C ALA A 338 -8.86 -19.81 17.25
N ILE A 339 -8.49 -18.59 17.66
CA ILE A 339 -8.06 -18.29 19.02
C ILE A 339 -9.30 -18.26 19.92
N THR A 340 -9.53 -19.37 20.63
CA THR A 340 -10.62 -19.52 21.60
C THR A 340 -10.04 -19.64 23.01
N ASP A 341 -10.88 -19.52 24.04
CA ASP A 341 -10.44 -19.65 25.43
C ASP A 341 -9.81 -21.03 25.72
N ASP A 342 -10.19 -22.07 24.96
CA ASP A 342 -9.64 -23.43 25.05
C ASP A 342 -8.34 -23.64 24.23
N SER A 343 -8.02 -22.73 23.32
CA SER A 343 -6.91 -22.85 22.36
C SER A 343 -5.96 -21.64 22.38
N MET A 344 -5.90 -20.91 23.51
CA MET A 344 -5.08 -19.71 23.61
C MET A 344 -3.57 -20.02 23.47
N PRO A 345 -2.89 -19.34 22.53
CA PRO A 345 -1.43 -19.38 22.42
C PRO A 345 -0.75 -18.89 23.69
N GLN A 346 0.48 -19.35 23.93
CA GLN A 346 1.27 -18.90 25.07
C GLN A 346 1.47 -17.38 25.03
N GLY A 347 1.11 -16.70 26.12
CA GLY A 347 1.22 -15.24 26.24
C GLY A 347 0.02 -14.46 25.70
N VAL A 348 -0.96 -15.12 25.09
CA VAL A 348 -2.28 -14.54 24.78
C VAL A 348 -3.25 -14.90 25.90
N ASN A 349 -3.96 -13.91 26.42
CA ASN A 349 -4.97 -14.12 27.45
C ASN A 349 -6.30 -13.44 27.07
N ALA A 350 -7.36 -13.73 27.82
CA ALA A 350 -8.69 -13.17 27.58
C ALA A 350 -8.67 -11.62 27.55
N THR A 351 -7.95 -10.97 28.46
CA THR A 351 -7.85 -9.52 28.54
C THR A 351 -7.24 -8.89 27.28
N LEU A 352 -6.26 -9.57 26.67
CA LEU A 352 -5.66 -9.14 25.42
C LEU A 352 -6.67 -9.24 24.27
N MET A 353 -7.45 -10.32 24.23
CA MET A 353 -8.51 -10.50 23.23
C MET A 353 -9.68 -9.49 23.41
N ASP A 354 -10.04 -9.16 24.65
CA ASP A 354 -11.02 -8.12 24.96
C ASP A 354 -10.51 -6.75 24.50
N SER A 355 -9.22 -6.48 24.68
CA SER A 355 -8.59 -5.24 24.22
C SER A 355 -8.53 -5.17 22.70
N LEU A 356 -8.28 -6.29 22.02
CA LEU A 356 -8.34 -6.38 20.57
C LEU A 356 -9.75 -6.14 20.03
N SER A 357 -10.77 -6.69 20.68
CA SER A 357 -12.18 -6.46 20.34
C SER A 357 -12.53 -4.97 20.41
N ARG A 358 -12.22 -4.30 21.53
CA ARG A 358 -12.38 -2.83 21.67
C ARG A 358 -11.62 -2.03 20.61
N ALA A 359 -10.37 -2.42 20.31
CA ALA A 359 -9.57 -1.75 19.30
C ALA A 359 -10.17 -1.90 17.89
N LEU A 360 -10.70 -3.08 17.56
CA LEU A 360 -11.44 -3.30 16.31
C LEU A 360 -12.67 -2.40 16.19
N PHE A 361 -13.40 -2.20 17.29
CA PHE A 361 -14.54 -1.29 17.32
C PHE A 361 -14.10 0.16 17.07
N THR A 362 -13.03 0.58 17.76
CA THR A 362 -12.43 1.92 17.64
C THR A 362 -12.01 2.23 16.20
N ALA A 363 -11.41 1.25 15.50
CA ALA A 363 -10.96 1.41 14.11
C ALA A 363 -12.10 1.69 13.10
N VAL A 364 -13.35 1.35 13.41
CA VAL A 364 -14.51 1.57 12.53
C VAL A 364 -15.52 2.58 13.05
N CYS A 365 -15.43 2.93 14.34
CA CYS A 365 -16.23 3.95 14.99
C CYS A 365 -15.31 4.98 15.65
N PRO A 366 -14.50 5.72 14.88
CA PRO A 366 -13.63 6.74 15.44
C PRO A 366 -14.46 7.83 16.12
N ASN A 367 -13.91 8.43 17.17
CA ASN A 367 -14.59 9.47 17.93
C ASN A 367 -15.02 10.61 16.98
N PRO A 368 -16.33 10.91 16.87
CA PRO A 368 -16.82 11.96 15.98
C PRO A 368 -16.25 13.35 16.30
N GLU A 369 -15.79 13.59 17.52
CA GLU A 369 -15.16 14.85 17.92
C GLU A 369 -13.72 15.00 17.35
N ALA A 370 -13.09 13.90 16.93
CA ALA A 370 -11.78 13.90 16.30
C ALA A 370 -11.88 14.35 14.82
N ASN A 371 -12.14 15.64 14.62
CA ASN A 371 -11.85 16.41 13.42
C ASN A 371 -12.44 15.86 12.09
N TYR A 372 -13.70 16.21 11.82
CA TYR A 372 -14.52 15.88 10.64
C TYR A 372 -13.95 16.17 9.23
N ASN A 373 -12.71 16.64 9.10
CA ASN A 373 -12.15 16.98 7.79
C ASN A 373 -11.59 15.76 7.01
N ASN A 374 -11.60 14.56 7.60
CA ASN A 374 -11.09 13.35 6.97
C ASN A 374 -12.24 12.46 6.46
N GLU A 375 -12.48 12.49 5.14
CA GLU A 375 -13.53 11.67 4.49
C GLU A 375 -13.40 10.16 4.79
N CYS A 376 -12.19 9.69 5.09
CA CYS A 376 -11.90 8.29 5.41
C CYS A 376 -12.63 7.80 6.69
N ASP A 377 -12.94 8.69 7.63
CA ASP A 377 -13.61 8.35 8.90
C ASP A 377 -15.13 8.57 8.84
N ALA A 378 -15.71 8.62 7.64
CA ALA A 378 -17.15 8.74 7.46
C ALA A 378 -17.93 7.65 8.23
N PRO A 379 -19.19 7.95 8.67
CA PRO A 379 -20.04 6.97 9.35
C PRO A 379 -20.21 5.67 8.58
N PHE A 380 -20.22 5.76 7.24
CA PHE A 380 -20.12 4.64 6.31
C PHE A 380 -18.91 4.84 5.39
N HIS A 381 -18.03 3.86 5.35
CA HIS A 381 -16.96 3.77 4.37
C HIS A 381 -16.97 2.36 3.77
N GLU A 382 -17.33 2.26 2.49
CA GLU A 382 -17.67 0.99 1.84
C GLU A 382 -16.60 -0.10 1.99
N GLU A 383 -15.33 0.22 1.70
CA GLU A 383 -14.25 -0.77 1.76
C GLU A 383 -13.90 -1.19 3.20
N ARG A 384 -13.72 -0.22 4.09
CA ARG A 384 -13.55 -0.39 5.54
C ARG A 384 -14.65 -1.27 6.13
N ASP A 385 -15.91 -0.88 5.94
CA ASP A 385 -17.05 -1.55 6.55
C ASP A 385 -17.28 -2.93 5.91
N ARG A 386 -16.98 -3.12 4.62
CA ARG A 386 -16.97 -4.44 3.98
C ARG A 386 -15.99 -5.41 4.65
N ARG A 387 -14.75 -4.97 4.89
CA ARG A 387 -13.72 -5.78 5.57
C ARG A 387 -14.09 -6.07 7.02
N TYR A 388 -14.57 -5.05 7.73
CA TYR A 388 -15.08 -5.19 9.09
C TYR A 388 -16.22 -6.19 9.20
N ILE A 389 -17.24 -6.11 8.34
CA ILE A 389 -18.38 -7.03 8.35
C ILE A 389 -17.93 -8.48 8.12
N SER A 390 -17.04 -8.72 7.14
CA SER A 390 -16.47 -10.04 6.89
C SER A 390 -15.72 -10.60 8.11
N LEU A 391 -14.95 -9.73 8.78
CA LEU A 391 -14.23 -10.06 10.00
C LEU A 391 -15.19 -10.41 11.14
N ILE A 392 -16.17 -9.56 11.44
CA ILE A 392 -17.15 -9.80 12.51
C ILE A 392 -17.92 -11.10 12.27
N PHE A 393 -18.31 -11.36 11.03
CA PHE A 393 -18.98 -12.61 10.66
C PHE A 393 -18.11 -13.85 10.96
N SER A 394 -16.82 -13.76 10.66
CA SER A 394 -15.85 -14.83 10.93
C SER A 394 -15.63 -15.05 12.42
N LEU A 395 -15.42 -13.97 13.18
CA LEU A 395 -15.25 -14.03 14.64
C LEU A 395 -16.49 -14.59 15.34
N ALA A 396 -17.69 -14.18 14.90
CA ALA A 396 -18.97 -14.61 15.49
C ALA A 396 -19.23 -16.12 15.39
N LYS A 397 -18.44 -16.90 14.64
CA LYS A 397 -18.51 -18.36 14.62
C LYS A 397 -18.21 -19.00 15.98
N TYR A 398 -17.43 -18.32 16.82
CA TYR A 398 -16.94 -18.85 18.08
C TYR A 398 -17.62 -18.19 19.29
N GLY A 399 -17.92 -18.99 20.31
CA GLY A 399 -18.68 -18.56 21.50
C GLY A 399 -18.04 -17.39 22.26
N GLY A 400 -16.75 -17.49 22.59
CA GLY A 400 -16.02 -16.45 23.31
C GLY A 400 -15.92 -15.14 22.53
N TRP A 401 -15.83 -15.20 21.20
CA TRP A 401 -15.86 -14.00 20.36
C TRP A 401 -17.24 -13.35 20.34
N ARG A 402 -18.33 -14.12 20.24
CA ARG A 402 -19.69 -13.56 20.29
C ARG A 402 -19.94 -12.73 21.55
N GLN A 403 -19.47 -13.20 22.71
CA GLN A 403 -19.60 -12.46 23.96
C GLN A 403 -18.87 -11.11 23.91
N ARG A 404 -17.62 -11.10 23.43
CA ARG A 404 -16.82 -9.88 23.25
C ARG A 404 -17.47 -8.90 22.27
N LEU A 405 -17.95 -9.42 21.14
CA LEU A 405 -18.63 -8.63 20.11
C LEU A 405 -19.92 -7.96 20.61
N ILE A 406 -20.68 -8.63 21.49
CA ILE A 406 -21.86 -8.04 22.15
C ILE A 406 -21.41 -6.98 23.16
N HIS A 407 -20.48 -7.35 24.05
CA HIS A 407 -20.01 -6.50 25.14
C HIS A 407 -19.43 -5.18 24.64
N ASP A 408 -18.62 -5.22 23.57
CA ASP A 408 -17.95 -4.03 23.03
C ASP A 408 -18.78 -3.29 21.96
N GLY A 409 -20.07 -3.65 21.79
CA GLY A 409 -21.00 -2.89 20.95
C GLY A 409 -20.95 -3.16 19.44
N HIS A 410 -20.20 -4.17 18.98
CA HIS A 410 -20.11 -4.50 17.55
C HIS A 410 -21.46 -4.89 16.94
N LEU A 411 -22.33 -5.56 17.71
CA LEU A 411 -23.68 -5.89 17.25
C LEU A 411 -24.49 -4.63 16.96
N GLN A 412 -24.44 -3.63 17.84
CA GLN A 412 -25.14 -2.36 17.64
C GLN A 412 -24.62 -1.64 16.39
N ARG A 413 -23.29 -1.60 16.21
CA ARG A 413 -22.69 -1.07 14.99
C ARG A 413 -23.17 -1.80 13.73
N CYS A 414 -23.28 -3.13 13.75
CA CYS A 414 -23.84 -3.87 12.63
C CYS A 414 -25.30 -3.50 12.35
N VAL A 415 -26.12 -3.26 13.38
CA VAL A 415 -27.50 -2.77 13.24
C VAL A 415 -27.50 -1.37 12.60
N ASP A 416 -26.64 -0.45 13.05
CA ASP A 416 -26.55 0.90 12.48
C ASP A 416 -26.11 0.89 11.00
N LEU A 417 -25.30 -0.09 10.61
CA LEU A 417 -24.87 -0.30 9.23
C LEU A 417 -26.00 -0.80 8.32
N VAL A 418 -27.01 -1.51 8.85
CA VAL A 418 -28.16 -1.99 8.06
C VAL A 418 -28.89 -0.83 7.39
N ASP A 419 -29.13 0.27 8.11
CA ASP A 419 -29.79 1.45 7.56
C ASP A 419 -28.95 2.09 6.45
N GLN A 420 -27.64 2.15 6.65
CA GLN A 420 -26.70 2.78 5.71
C GLN A 420 -26.60 1.97 4.42
N VAL A 421 -26.50 0.64 4.53
CA VAL A 421 -26.50 -0.28 3.38
C VAL A 421 -27.84 -0.23 2.64
N ASN A 422 -28.97 -0.14 3.36
CA ASN A 422 -30.28 -0.06 2.73
C ASN A 422 -30.52 1.23 1.94
N LYS A 423 -29.98 2.36 2.41
CA LYS A 423 -30.10 3.68 1.76
C LYS A 423 -29.32 3.79 0.46
N ARG A 424 -28.28 2.96 0.27
CA ARG A 424 -27.57 2.93 -1.01
C ARG A 424 -28.40 2.16 -2.03
N GLU A 425 -28.98 2.88 -2.98
CA GLU A 425 -29.51 2.32 -4.22
C GLU A 425 -28.33 1.90 -5.11
N SER A 426 -27.68 0.77 -4.82
CA SER A 426 -26.60 0.29 -5.66
C SER A 426 -27.15 -0.55 -6.81
N HIS A 427 -26.91 -0.07 -8.04
CA HIS A 427 -27.15 -0.82 -9.28
C HIS A 427 -26.14 -1.96 -9.51
N TYR A 428 -25.13 -2.10 -8.64
CA TYR A 428 -24.05 -3.08 -8.79
C TYR A 428 -24.21 -4.25 -7.82
N LEU A 429 -24.54 -5.43 -8.38
CA LEU A 429 -24.68 -6.71 -7.68
C LEU A 429 -23.43 -7.11 -6.87
N GLU A 430 -22.23 -6.67 -7.26
CA GLU A 430 -20.98 -6.98 -6.55
C GLU A 430 -20.82 -6.23 -5.22
N SER A 431 -21.52 -5.10 -5.02
CA SER A 431 -21.51 -4.32 -3.77
C SER A 431 -22.40 -4.90 -2.66
N TYR A 432 -23.07 -6.04 -2.90
CA TYR A 432 -24.06 -6.60 -1.98
C TYR A 432 -23.48 -7.50 -0.87
N LEU A 433 -22.15 -7.66 -0.78
CA LEU A 433 -21.53 -8.50 0.24
C LEU A 433 -21.89 -8.06 1.69
N PRO A 434 -21.87 -6.76 2.05
CA PRO A 434 -22.41 -6.27 3.32
C PRO A 434 -23.87 -6.66 3.58
N ALA A 435 -24.72 -6.58 2.55
CA ALA A 435 -26.15 -6.87 2.66
C ALA A 435 -26.41 -8.35 3.01
N PHE A 436 -25.55 -9.25 2.55
CA PHE A 436 -25.65 -10.67 2.85
C PHE A 436 -25.13 -11.02 4.25
N TYR A 437 -23.96 -10.49 4.65
CA TYR A 437 -23.36 -10.83 5.93
C TYR A 437 -24.03 -10.16 7.13
N LEU A 438 -24.56 -8.93 7.00
CA LEU A 438 -25.15 -8.21 8.13
C LEU A 438 -26.32 -8.98 8.80
N PRO A 439 -27.33 -9.48 8.06
CA PRO A 439 -28.37 -10.31 8.65
C PRO A 439 -27.82 -11.60 9.26
N ALA A 440 -26.84 -12.23 8.60
CA ALA A 440 -26.23 -13.45 9.09
C ALA A 440 -25.46 -13.21 10.41
N ILE A 441 -24.74 -12.09 10.55
CA ILE A 441 -24.10 -11.69 11.81
C ILE A 441 -25.15 -11.54 12.91
N ILE A 442 -26.22 -10.79 12.66
CA ILE A 442 -27.28 -10.54 13.64
C ILE A 442 -27.92 -11.85 14.09
N GLY A 443 -28.27 -12.74 13.15
CA GLY A 443 -28.83 -14.05 13.48
C GLY A 443 -27.86 -14.98 14.23
N ARG A 444 -26.54 -14.81 14.04
CA ARG A 444 -25.52 -15.63 14.71
C ARG A 444 -25.19 -15.13 16.12
N ILE A 445 -25.18 -13.82 16.33
CA ILE A 445 -24.86 -13.18 17.61
C ILE A 445 -26.07 -13.18 18.55
N ASN A 446 -27.28 -12.90 18.04
CA ASN A 446 -28.51 -12.84 18.84
C ASN A 446 -29.58 -13.84 18.33
N PRO A 447 -29.39 -15.15 18.53
CA PRO A 447 -30.33 -16.17 18.03
C PRO A 447 -31.64 -16.25 18.82
N ILE A 448 -31.67 -15.73 20.06
CA ILE A 448 -32.83 -15.87 20.97
C ILE A 448 -33.83 -14.72 20.77
N GLY A 449 -33.41 -13.62 20.15
CA GLY A 449 -34.32 -12.50 19.84
C GLY A 449 -34.88 -11.84 21.09
N GLU A 450 -34.09 -11.78 22.17
CA GLU A 450 -34.52 -11.18 23.46
C GLU A 450 -34.89 -9.69 23.34
N ASP A 451 -34.57 -9.06 22.20
CA ASP A 451 -35.03 -7.72 21.85
C ASP A 451 -35.95 -7.76 20.60
N PRO A 452 -37.29 -7.82 20.77
CA PRO A 452 -38.24 -8.05 19.69
C PRO A 452 -38.47 -6.85 18.76
N THR A 453 -37.77 -5.73 18.94
CA THR A 453 -37.84 -4.59 18.02
C THR A 453 -36.68 -4.58 17.05
N LEU A 454 -36.54 -5.65 16.26
CA LEU A 454 -35.65 -5.61 15.11
C LEU A 454 -36.20 -4.59 14.09
N SER A 455 -35.33 -3.66 13.67
CA SER A 455 -35.69 -2.53 12.81
C SER A 455 -36.35 -3.01 11.50
N PRO A 456 -37.40 -2.34 11.00
CA PRO A 456 -37.95 -2.58 9.66
C PRO A 456 -36.90 -2.62 8.55
N ALA A 457 -35.77 -1.93 8.74
CA ALA A 457 -34.64 -1.94 7.83
C ALA A 457 -33.97 -3.32 7.75
N LEU A 458 -33.89 -4.08 8.85
CA LEU A 458 -33.32 -5.43 8.84
C LEU A 458 -34.19 -6.38 8.03
N SER A 459 -35.52 -6.32 8.19
CA SER A 459 -36.44 -7.11 7.37
C SER A 459 -36.28 -6.76 5.89
N GLN A 460 -36.25 -5.47 5.54
CA GLN A 460 -36.00 -5.04 4.17
C GLN A 460 -34.65 -5.56 3.63
N LEU A 461 -33.60 -5.56 4.45
CA LEU A 461 -32.29 -6.08 4.04
C LEU A 461 -32.32 -7.58 3.79
N ILE A 462 -32.95 -8.36 4.67
CA ILE A 462 -33.13 -9.81 4.50
C ILE A 462 -33.91 -10.12 3.22
N GLU A 463 -35.01 -9.40 2.97
CA GLU A 463 -35.80 -9.54 1.74
C GLU A 463 -34.97 -9.25 0.49
N LYS A 464 -34.21 -8.14 0.47
CA LYS A 464 -33.28 -7.81 -0.62
C LYS A 464 -32.23 -8.91 -0.81
N THR A 465 -31.66 -9.42 0.28
CA THR A 465 -30.62 -10.47 0.25
C THR A 465 -31.13 -11.77 -0.37
N TRP A 466 -32.33 -12.24 -0.01
CA TRP A 466 -32.94 -13.41 -0.62
C TRP A 466 -33.22 -13.19 -2.12
N ARG A 467 -33.78 -12.04 -2.48
CA ARG A 467 -34.12 -11.73 -3.88
C ARG A 467 -32.91 -11.53 -4.78
N ALA A 468 -31.82 -10.99 -4.25
CA ALA A 468 -30.60 -10.77 -5.00
C ALA A 468 -29.86 -12.07 -5.34
N ARG A 469 -30.19 -13.19 -4.66
CA ARG A 469 -29.58 -14.52 -4.88
C ARG A 469 -28.06 -14.49 -4.83
N ILE A 470 -27.51 -13.64 -3.96
CA ILE A 470 -26.07 -13.35 -3.82
C ILE A 470 -25.26 -14.63 -3.54
N TYR A 471 -25.89 -15.61 -2.89
CA TYR A 471 -25.32 -16.94 -2.63
C TYR A 471 -24.86 -17.70 -3.88
N LYS A 472 -25.18 -17.23 -5.09
CA LYS A 472 -24.70 -17.81 -6.36
C LYS A 472 -23.36 -17.24 -6.85
N ASN A 473 -22.89 -16.14 -6.26
CA ASN A 473 -21.78 -15.36 -6.80
C ASN A 473 -20.43 -15.69 -6.15
N ASP A 474 -20.41 -16.27 -4.94
CA ASP A 474 -19.18 -16.55 -4.20
C ASP A 474 -19.40 -17.74 -3.23
N ASP A 475 -18.46 -18.68 -3.26
CA ASP A 475 -18.43 -19.86 -2.39
C ASP A 475 -18.21 -19.49 -0.92
N ASN A 476 -17.72 -18.28 -0.64
CA ASN A 476 -17.58 -17.77 0.72
C ASN A 476 -18.92 -17.61 1.44
N TYR A 477 -20.05 -17.57 0.73
CA TYR A 477 -21.37 -17.36 1.34
C TYR A 477 -21.99 -18.61 1.96
N VAL A 478 -21.49 -19.80 1.63
CA VAL A 478 -22.09 -21.08 2.06
C VAL A 478 -22.18 -21.17 3.58
N ASP A 479 -21.15 -20.70 4.28
CA ASP A 479 -21.08 -20.78 5.74
C ASP A 479 -22.03 -19.81 6.47
N ALA A 480 -22.59 -18.82 5.76
CA ALA A 480 -23.49 -17.83 6.32
C ALA A 480 -24.95 -18.24 6.18
N ILE A 481 -25.26 -19.16 5.27
CA ILE A 481 -26.62 -19.62 4.99
C ILE A 481 -27.38 -20.04 6.26
N PRO A 482 -26.81 -20.88 7.16
CA PRO A 482 -27.53 -21.25 8.39
C PRO A 482 -27.88 -20.05 9.27
N ALA A 483 -26.99 -19.06 9.34
CA ALA A 483 -27.19 -17.86 10.14
C ALA A 483 -28.19 -16.90 9.48
N LEU A 484 -28.17 -16.76 8.15
CA LEU A 484 -29.17 -16.01 7.38
C LEU A 484 -30.56 -16.64 7.53
N VAL A 485 -30.67 -17.97 7.46
CA VAL A 485 -31.93 -18.69 7.72
C VAL A 485 -32.43 -18.41 9.13
N THR A 486 -31.55 -18.44 10.13
CA THR A 486 -31.89 -18.12 11.52
C THR A 486 -32.41 -16.69 11.64
N ALA A 487 -31.70 -15.70 11.07
CA ALA A 487 -32.14 -14.31 11.04
C ALA A 487 -33.50 -14.16 10.34
N THR A 488 -33.72 -14.87 9.23
CA THR A 488 -34.98 -14.82 8.49
C THR A 488 -36.13 -15.38 9.32
N LYS A 489 -35.94 -16.51 10.02
CA LYS A 489 -36.95 -17.10 10.92
C LYS A 489 -37.35 -16.13 12.05
N LEU A 490 -36.43 -15.30 12.52
CA LEU A 490 -36.69 -14.31 13.56
C LEU A 490 -37.46 -13.09 13.05
N ASN A 491 -37.33 -12.73 11.77
CA ASN A 491 -37.83 -11.46 11.22
C ASN A 491 -39.05 -11.60 10.30
N PHE A 492 -39.33 -12.81 9.78
CA PHE A 492 -40.38 -13.02 8.79
C PHE A 492 -41.42 -14.03 9.26
N GLN A 493 -42.68 -13.70 9.00
CA GLN A 493 -43.73 -14.70 8.96
C GLN A 493 -43.61 -15.54 7.68
N PRO A 494 -44.12 -16.78 7.68
CA PRO A 494 -44.10 -17.61 6.48
C PRO A 494 -44.85 -16.99 5.30
N GLU A 495 -44.11 -16.57 4.27
CA GLU A 495 -44.65 -15.96 3.05
C GLU A 495 -44.32 -16.78 1.80
N VAL A 496 -45.20 -16.71 0.79
CA VAL A 496 -45.10 -17.50 -0.44
C VAL A 496 -43.84 -17.18 -1.24
N TRP A 497 -43.48 -15.89 -1.36
CA TRP A 497 -42.27 -15.49 -2.09
C TRP A 497 -41.01 -16.00 -1.38
N LEU A 498 -41.00 -15.98 -0.05
CA LEU A 498 -39.86 -16.45 0.74
C LEU A 498 -39.68 -17.96 0.60
N ALA A 499 -40.78 -18.72 0.58
CA ALA A 499 -40.74 -20.16 0.32
C ALA A 499 -40.18 -20.49 -1.08
N LYS A 500 -40.45 -19.64 -2.08
CA LYS A 500 -39.92 -19.76 -3.44
C LYS A 500 -38.42 -19.48 -3.48
N GLU A 501 -37.94 -18.41 -2.84
CA GLU A 501 -36.50 -18.10 -2.81
C GLU A 501 -35.71 -19.13 -2.00
N ALA A 502 -36.24 -19.59 -0.85
CA ALA A 502 -35.62 -20.67 -0.07
C ALA A 502 -35.50 -21.97 -0.87
N ARG A 503 -36.50 -22.31 -1.69
CA ARG A 503 -36.42 -23.45 -2.62
C ARG A 503 -35.34 -23.25 -3.67
N GLY A 504 -35.32 -22.08 -4.31
CA GLY A 504 -34.33 -21.78 -5.35
C GLY A 504 -32.89 -21.75 -4.82
N ALA A 505 -32.69 -21.42 -3.54
CA ALA A 505 -31.42 -21.59 -2.86
C ALA A 505 -31.11 -23.08 -2.64
N LEU A 506 -32.05 -23.84 -2.09
CA LEU A 506 -31.86 -25.28 -1.85
C LEU A 506 -31.49 -26.04 -3.12
N GLU A 507 -32.23 -25.84 -4.22
CA GLU A 507 -31.97 -26.46 -5.51
C GLU A 507 -30.56 -26.13 -6.02
N TYR A 508 -30.16 -24.85 -5.95
CA TYR A 508 -28.82 -24.42 -6.34
C TYR A 508 -27.72 -25.11 -5.51
N PHE A 509 -27.88 -25.18 -4.19
CA PHE A 509 -26.90 -25.82 -3.31
C PHE A 509 -26.81 -27.33 -3.53
N GLN A 510 -27.92 -27.99 -3.91
CA GLN A 510 -27.92 -29.40 -4.25
C GLN A 510 -27.21 -29.66 -5.60
N GLU A 511 -27.42 -28.78 -6.58
CA GLU A 511 -26.77 -28.84 -7.90
C GLU A 511 -25.26 -28.57 -7.82
N GLU A 512 -24.85 -27.53 -7.08
CA GLU A 512 -23.46 -27.08 -7.00
C GLU A 512 -22.65 -27.73 -5.87
N GLN A 513 -23.22 -28.69 -5.12
CA GLN A 513 -22.55 -29.31 -3.97
C GLN A 513 -21.14 -29.83 -4.32
N ALA A 514 -21.00 -30.51 -5.46
CA ALA A 514 -19.72 -31.05 -5.90
C ALA A 514 -18.73 -29.95 -6.31
N THR A 515 -19.20 -28.90 -6.99
CA THR A 515 -18.40 -27.74 -7.39
C THR A 515 -17.89 -26.99 -6.16
N LEU A 516 -18.77 -26.69 -5.20
CA LEU A 516 -18.43 -25.97 -3.97
C LEU A 516 -17.33 -26.70 -3.17
N VAL A 517 -17.44 -28.02 -3.06
CA VAL A 517 -16.42 -28.84 -2.38
C VAL A 517 -15.11 -28.87 -3.16
N THR A 518 -15.18 -28.94 -4.49
CA THR A 518 -14.00 -28.88 -5.37
C THR A 518 -13.28 -27.53 -5.25
N ASN A 519 -14.03 -26.45 -5.04
CA ASN A 519 -13.50 -25.11 -4.80
C ASN A 519 -12.96 -24.89 -3.37
N GLY A 520 -12.97 -25.92 -2.52
CA GLY A 520 -12.35 -25.91 -1.20
C GLY A 520 -13.29 -25.61 -0.05
N VAL A 521 -14.61 -25.46 -0.29
CA VAL A 521 -15.58 -25.37 0.81
C VAL A 521 -15.65 -26.72 1.51
N ALA A 522 -15.47 -26.73 2.84
CA ALA A 522 -15.56 -27.96 3.61
C ALA A 522 -16.93 -28.63 3.44
N GLN A 523 -16.95 -29.94 3.16
CA GLN A 523 -18.18 -30.73 2.97
C GLN A 523 -19.17 -30.54 4.14
N ALA A 524 -18.68 -30.46 5.37
CA ALA A 524 -19.50 -30.23 6.56
C ALA A 524 -20.24 -28.89 6.51
N THR A 525 -19.60 -27.85 5.98
CA THR A 525 -20.20 -26.52 5.81
C THR A 525 -21.31 -26.55 4.77
N VAL A 526 -21.08 -27.22 3.63
CA VAL A 526 -22.12 -27.39 2.58
C VAL A 526 -23.32 -28.18 3.11
N ASN A 527 -23.07 -29.27 3.85
CA ASN A 527 -24.12 -30.08 4.45
C ASN A 527 -24.93 -29.30 5.49
N ALA A 528 -24.29 -28.45 6.30
CA ALA A 528 -24.96 -27.60 7.26
C ALA A 528 -25.86 -26.56 6.58
N ALA A 529 -25.40 -25.96 5.47
CA ALA A 529 -26.20 -25.03 4.66
C ALA A 529 -27.42 -25.73 4.06
N LEU A 530 -27.23 -26.89 3.42
CA LEU A 530 -28.30 -27.71 2.85
C LEU A 530 -29.35 -28.09 3.90
N SER A 531 -28.91 -28.68 5.02
CA SER A 531 -29.81 -29.09 6.10
C SER A 531 -30.62 -27.91 6.67
N SER A 532 -29.98 -26.74 6.82
CA SER A 532 -30.67 -25.53 7.29
C SER A 532 -31.71 -25.02 6.29
N LEU A 533 -31.42 -25.10 4.97
CA LEU A 533 -32.36 -24.70 3.92
C LEU A 533 -33.53 -25.67 3.79
N GLU A 534 -33.28 -26.97 3.91
CA GLU A 534 -34.32 -28.02 3.89
C GLU A 534 -35.32 -27.83 5.03
N ASP A 535 -34.84 -27.77 6.28
CA ASP A 535 -35.69 -27.52 7.46
C ASP A 535 -36.50 -26.22 7.30
N PHE A 536 -35.86 -25.18 6.77
CA PHE A 536 -36.52 -23.89 6.57
C PHE A 536 -37.60 -23.95 5.49
N HIS A 537 -37.32 -24.56 4.34
CA HIS A 537 -38.28 -24.71 3.25
C HIS A 537 -39.50 -25.53 3.68
N GLU A 538 -39.29 -26.65 4.38
CA GLU A 538 -40.36 -27.50 4.88
C GLU A 538 -41.29 -26.76 5.85
N LYS A 539 -40.72 -26.00 6.79
CA LYS A 539 -41.48 -25.17 7.74
C LYS A 539 -42.31 -24.10 7.04
N LEU A 540 -41.73 -23.41 6.06
CA LEU A 540 -42.45 -22.41 5.26
C LEU A 540 -43.63 -23.05 4.50
N GLN A 541 -43.40 -24.19 3.84
CA GLN A 541 -44.45 -24.91 3.11
C GLN A 541 -45.58 -25.38 4.03
N SER A 542 -45.24 -25.90 5.21
CA SER A 542 -46.24 -26.34 6.19
C SER A 542 -47.12 -25.18 6.67
N ALA A 543 -46.51 -24.06 7.04
CA ALA A 543 -47.24 -22.89 7.50
C ALA A 543 -48.14 -22.28 6.41
N ILE A 544 -47.67 -22.19 5.17
CA ILE A 544 -48.47 -21.71 4.04
C ILE A 544 -49.68 -22.62 3.81
N ARG A 545 -49.52 -23.95 3.86
CA ARG A 545 -50.65 -24.90 3.69
C ARG A 545 -51.69 -24.76 4.81
N LEU A 546 -51.25 -24.55 6.05
CA LEU A 546 -52.14 -24.32 7.20
C LEU A 546 -52.91 -23.00 7.06
N GLY A 547 -52.23 -21.92 6.64
CA GLY A 547 -52.87 -20.63 6.37
C GLY A 547 -53.98 -20.74 5.32
N HIS A 548 -53.75 -21.47 4.22
CA HIS A 548 -54.76 -21.69 3.18
C HIS A 548 -55.97 -22.50 3.67
N ARG A 549 -55.75 -23.51 4.53
CA ARG A 549 -56.85 -24.29 5.10
C ARG A 549 -57.74 -23.48 6.03
N ASN A 550 -57.14 -22.62 6.86
CA ASN A 550 -57.90 -21.78 7.78
C ASN A 550 -58.76 -20.75 7.03
N ILE A 551 -58.25 -20.19 5.93
CA ILE A 551 -59.02 -19.26 5.07
C ILE A 551 -60.17 -19.97 4.34
N MET A 552 -60.02 -21.25 3.95
CA MET A 552 -61.10 -22.01 3.33
C MET A 552 -62.20 -22.46 4.30
N MET A 553 -61.91 -22.49 5.61
CA MET A 553 -62.87 -22.88 6.65
C MET A 553 -63.58 -21.69 7.32
N SER A 554 -63.09 -20.46 7.10
CA SER A 554 -63.74 -19.20 7.49
C SER A 554 -64.60 -18.66 6.37
#